data_AF-A0A843HE71-F1
#
_entry.id   AF-A0A843HE71-F1
#
_cell.length_a   1.000
_cell.length_b   1.000
_cell.length_c   1.000
_cell.angle_alpha   90.00
_cell.angle_beta   90.00
_cell.angle_gamma   90.00
#
_symmetry.space_group_name_H-M   'P 1'
#
loop_
_entity.id
_entity.type
_entity.pdbx_description
1 polymer ?
#
loop_
_entity_poly.entity_id
_entity_poly.type
_entity_poly.pdbx_seq_one_letter_code
_entity_poly.pdbx_strand_id
1 'polypeptide(L)'
;MDIKHYLRIAKEETKAAFSNNKWLLLFSTLLFVIPLLFGYFYADSISDYIQPMVDNFQKQVDEGVITLTTQSIFTNNVTVAIMLYALGALGGVLGALILANNGMFIGYFGADFNIYAYLALTVPHGIFEIPAIIIATTGGFVLLSFVLHFIWNLRSPDYSYLDIFDPYFSDVKITFKQRCYASFKMNQNKIKESFIFLCLAVILLIIAAFIEANITVPLAGKLLPFFGLSMG
;
A
#
# COMPACT_ATOMS: atom_id res chain seq x y z
N MET A 1 -17.38 26.73 -12.29
CA MET A 1 -16.58 25.49 -12.26
C MET A 1 -17.51 24.34 -11.92
N ASP A 2 -17.71 23.37 -12.83
CA ASP A 2 -18.71 22.31 -12.65
C ASP A 2 -18.12 21.12 -11.89
N ILE A 3 -18.46 20.99 -10.61
CA ILE A 3 -18.01 19.90 -9.73
C ILE A 3 -18.33 18.52 -10.32
N LYS A 4 -19.46 18.36 -11.03
CA LYS A 4 -19.86 17.08 -11.62
C LYS A 4 -18.90 16.61 -12.69
N HIS A 5 -18.33 17.56 -13.45
CA HIS A 5 -17.34 17.25 -14.48
C HIS A 5 -16.06 16.64 -13.89
N TYR A 6 -15.52 17.24 -12.82
CA TYR A 6 -14.31 16.74 -12.16
C TYR A 6 -14.53 15.40 -11.46
N LEU A 7 -15.69 15.20 -10.82
CA LEU A 7 -16.05 13.92 -10.21
C LEU A 7 -16.12 12.79 -11.25
N ARG A 8 -16.63 13.08 -12.45
CA ARG A 8 -16.64 12.11 -13.55
C ARG A 8 -15.23 11.75 -13.98
N ILE A 9 -14.34 12.73 -14.16
CA ILE A 9 -12.94 12.47 -14.52
C ILE A 9 -12.26 11.63 -13.44
N ALA A 10 -12.39 12.00 -12.16
CA ALA A 10 -11.79 11.24 -11.07
C ALA A 10 -12.26 9.78 -11.03
N LYS A 11 -13.55 9.55 -11.29
CA LYS A 11 -14.13 8.20 -11.38
C LYS A 11 -13.53 7.38 -12.53
N GLU A 12 -13.46 7.95 -13.73
CA GLU A 12 -12.91 7.26 -14.90
C GLU A 12 -11.42 6.96 -14.72
N GLU A 13 -10.65 7.91 -14.20
CA GLU A 13 -9.22 7.74 -13.95
C GLU A 13 -8.94 6.69 -12.87
N THR A 14 -9.75 6.68 -11.81
CA THR A 14 -9.68 5.64 -10.78
C THR A 14 -9.99 4.27 -11.38
N LYS A 15 -11.07 4.15 -12.16
CA LYS A 15 -11.44 2.90 -12.82
C LYS A 15 -10.32 2.40 -13.74
N ALA A 16 -9.69 3.30 -14.50
CA ALA A 16 -8.55 2.98 -15.35
C ALA A 16 -7.36 2.44 -14.53
N ALA A 17 -7.00 3.12 -13.43
CA ALA A 17 -5.90 2.69 -12.56
C ALA A 17 -6.08 1.25 -12.04
N PHE A 18 -7.28 0.90 -11.56
CA PHE A 18 -7.58 -0.47 -11.11
C PHE A 18 -7.63 -1.47 -12.26
N SER A 19 -8.26 -1.13 -13.38
CA SER A 19 -8.39 -2.04 -14.52
C SER A 19 -7.03 -2.39 -15.14
N ASN A 20 -6.17 -1.39 -15.32
CA ASN A 20 -4.87 -1.54 -15.96
C ASN A 20 -3.86 -2.28 -15.07
N ASN A 21 -4.00 -2.17 -13.75
CA ASN A 21 -3.03 -2.71 -12.77
C ASN A 21 -3.61 -3.86 -11.92
N LYS A 22 -4.70 -4.49 -12.34
CA LYS A 22 -5.38 -5.58 -11.60
C LYS A 22 -4.45 -6.73 -11.18
N TRP A 23 -3.45 -7.05 -12.00
CA TRP A 23 -2.50 -8.11 -11.71
C TRP A 23 -1.49 -7.71 -10.62
N LEU A 24 -1.03 -6.46 -10.62
CA LEU A 24 -0.20 -5.92 -9.55
C LEU A 24 -1.00 -5.81 -8.25
N LEU A 25 -2.27 -5.42 -8.34
CA LEU A 25 -3.17 -5.41 -7.19
C LEU A 25 -3.36 -6.82 -6.61
N LEU A 26 -3.69 -7.81 -7.45
CA LEU A 26 -3.82 -9.20 -7.03
C LEU A 26 -2.52 -9.72 -6.40
N PHE A 27 -1.38 -9.43 -7.01
CA PHE A 27 -0.07 -9.81 -6.48
C PHE A 27 0.17 -9.19 -5.09
N SER A 28 -0.07 -7.89 -4.91
CA SER A 28 0.03 -7.22 -3.60
C SER A 28 -0.94 -7.83 -2.58
N THR A 29 -2.17 -8.14 -2.99
CA THR A 29 -3.14 -8.81 -2.11
C THR A 29 -2.64 -10.18 -1.66
N LEU A 30 -2.10 -10.99 -2.58
CA LEU A 30 -1.54 -12.30 -2.23
C LEU A 30 -0.29 -12.19 -1.35
N LEU A 31 0.56 -11.19 -1.59
CA LEU A 31 1.71 -10.86 -0.75
C LEU A 31 1.32 -10.50 0.69
N PHE A 32 0.10 -10.02 0.91
CA PHE A 32 -0.41 -9.75 2.25
C PHE A 32 -1.14 -10.96 2.85
N VAL A 33 -2.08 -11.55 2.09
CA VAL A 33 -2.99 -12.59 2.58
C VAL A 33 -2.25 -13.90 2.86
N ILE A 34 -1.29 -14.31 2.01
CA ILE A 34 -0.56 -15.57 2.23
C ILE A 34 0.26 -15.50 3.53
N PRO A 35 1.10 -14.48 3.77
CA PRO A 35 1.81 -14.33 5.04
C PRO A 35 0.88 -14.15 6.24
N LEU A 36 -0.28 -13.49 6.08
CA LEU A 36 -1.28 -13.41 7.15
C LEU A 36 -1.80 -14.77 7.57
N LEU A 37 -2.22 -15.60 6.61
CA LEU A 37 -2.69 -16.96 6.92
C LEU A 37 -1.57 -17.81 7.51
N PHE A 38 -0.34 -17.64 7.00
CA PHE A 38 0.83 -18.31 7.56
C PHE A 38 1.10 -17.89 9.01
N GLY A 39 1.04 -16.58 9.30
CA GLY A 39 1.19 -16.03 10.64
C GLY A 39 0.15 -16.54 11.63
N TYR A 40 -1.09 -16.72 11.15
CA TYR A 40 -2.18 -17.25 11.96
C TYR A 40 -2.05 -18.77 12.23
N PHE A 41 -1.89 -19.59 11.18
CA PHE A 41 -1.89 -21.05 11.33
C PHE A 41 -0.59 -21.63 11.87
N TYR A 42 0.52 -20.90 11.76
CA TYR A 42 1.85 -21.36 12.18
C TYR A 42 2.47 -20.45 13.25
N ALA A 43 1.64 -19.73 14.03
CA ALA A 43 2.08 -18.75 15.04
C ALA A 43 3.17 -19.29 15.97
N ASP A 44 2.95 -20.47 16.55
CA ASP A 44 3.93 -21.13 17.44
C ASP A 44 5.28 -21.38 16.76
N SER A 45 5.26 -21.73 15.48
CA SER A 45 6.48 -22.06 14.71
C SER A 45 7.27 -20.83 14.28
N ILE A 46 6.65 -19.65 14.24
CA ILE A 46 7.27 -18.39 13.79
C ILE A 46 7.50 -17.39 14.94
N SER A 47 7.13 -17.74 16.17
CA SER A 47 7.21 -16.85 17.33
C SER A 47 8.61 -16.24 17.47
N ASP A 48 9.67 -17.04 17.40
CA ASP A 48 11.07 -16.55 17.48
C ASP A 48 11.43 -15.52 16.39
N TYR A 49 10.81 -15.61 15.21
CA TYR A 49 11.02 -14.67 14.11
C TYR A 49 10.23 -13.36 14.31
N ILE A 50 9.02 -13.46 14.86
CA ILE A 50 8.11 -12.33 15.07
C ILE A 50 8.42 -11.58 16.36
N GLN A 51 8.97 -12.25 17.38
CA GLN A 51 9.23 -11.69 18.70
C GLN A 51 10.06 -10.39 18.65
N PRO A 52 11.14 -10.27 17.85
CA PRO A 52 11.86 -8.99 17.73
C PRO A 52 10.99 -7.86 17.16
N MET A 53 10.01 -8.16 16.30
CA MET A 53 9.06 -7.15 15.81
C MET A 53 8.07 -6.74 16.90
N VAL A 54 7.60 -7.71 17.70
CA VAL A 54 6.75 -7.48 18.87
C VAL A 54 7.47 -6.62 19.90
N ASP A 55 8.71 -6.95 20.23
CA ASP A 55 9.51 -6.22 21.22
C ASP A 55 9.79 -4.78 20.74
N ASN A 56 10.09 -4.59 19.45
CA ASN A 56 10.26 -3.25 18.87
C ASN A 56 8.96 -2.45 18.87
N PHE A 57 7.82 -3.10 18.66
CA PHE A 57 6.50 -2.46 18.74
C PHE A 57 6.20 -2.04 20.19
N GLN A 58 6.36 -2.95 21.15
CA GLN A 58 6.15 -2.68 22.56
C GLN A 58 7.05 -1.55 23.06
N LYS A 59 8.34 -1.57 22.68
CA LYS A 59 9.28 -0.51 23.02
C LYS A 59 8.84 0.86 22.49
N GLN A 60 8.32 0.93 21.26
CA GLN A 60 7.81 2.19 20.70
C GLN A 60 6.55 2.69 21.41
N VAL A 61 5.71 1.79 21.92
CA VAL A 61 4.56 2.13 22.76
C VAL A 61 5.03 2.65 24.12
N ASP A 62 5.94 1.95 24.79
CA ASP A 62 6.45 2.28 26.13
C ASP A 62 7.23 3.60 26.16
N GLU A 63 8.01 3.88 25.11
CA GLU A 63 8.75 5.14 24.94
C GLU A 63 7.85 6.32 24.58
N GLY A 64 6.54 6.10 24.42
CA GLY A 64 5.56 7.13 24.05
C GLY A 64 5.73 7.65 22.62
N VAL A 65 6.53 6.98 21.78
CA VAL A 65 6.65 7.25 20.35
C VAL A 65 5.32 6.91 19.67
N ILE A 66 4.74 5.78 20.05
CA ILE A 66 3.35 5.43 19.77
C ILE A 66 2.56 5.72 21.04
N THR A 67 2.05 6.94 21.17
CA THR A 67 0.99 7.17 22.17
C THR A 67 -0.28 6.48 21.68
N LEU A 68 -1.06 5.85 22.57
CA LEU A 68 -2.41 5.32 22.24
C LEU A 68 -3.43 6.45 22.01
N THR A 69 -2.99 7.53 21.39
CA THR A 69 -3.81 8.63 20.90
C THR A 69 -4.05 8.43 19.42
N THR A 70 -5.25 8.77 18.98
CA THR A 70 -5.68 8.67 17.57
C THR A 70 -4.69 9.30 16.59
N GLN A 71 -4.06 10.42 16.98
CA GLN A 71 -3.14 11.14 16.12
C GLN A 71 -1.83 10.36 15.88
N SER A 72 -1.31 9.69 16.92
CA SER A 72 -0.07 8.91 16.85
C SER A 72 -0.24 7.67 15.97
N ILE A 73 -1.34 6.93 16.17
CA ILE A 73 -1.62 5.71 15.41
C ILE A 73 -1.88 6.04 13.93
N PHE A 74 -2.64 7.12 13.67
CA PHE A 74 -2.81 7.65 12.31
C PHE A 74 -1.48 8.01 11.65
N THR A 75 -0.59 8.75 12.34
CA THR A 75 0.70 9.12 11.77
C THR A 75 1.57 7.89 11.49
N ASN A 76 1.50 6.86 12.33
CA ASN A 76 2.21 5.61 12.10
C ASN A 76 1.68 4.90 10.84
N ASN A 77 0.36 4.74 10.71
CA ASN A 77 -0.24 4.01 9.58
C ASN A 77 -0.05 4.74 8.24
N VAL A 78 -0.08 6.08 8.24
CA VAL A 78 0.31 6.89 7.07
C VAL A 78 1.80 6.73 6.75
N THR A 79 2.67 6.74 7.75
CA THR A 79 4.11 6.55 7.54
C THR A 79 4.40 5.17 6.95
N VAL A 80 3.75 4.11 7.45
CA VAL A 80 3.86 2.75 6.89
C VAL A 80 3.41 2.71 5.43
N ALA A 81 2.27 3.33 5.08
CA ALA A 81 1.80 3.35 3.70
C ALA A 81 2.74 4.15 2.76
N ILE A 82 3.30 5.27 3.22
CA ILE A 82 4.30 6.03 2.47
C ILE A 82 5.58 5.20 2.28
N MET A 83 6.06 4.50 3.31
CA MET A 83 7.21 3.61 3.22
C MET A 83 6.96 2.49 2.21
N LEU A 84 5.80 1.83 2.29
CA LEU A 84 5.40 0.78 1.36
C LEU A 84 5.35 1.27 -0.10
N TYR A 85 4.79 2.46 -0.32
CA TYR A 85 4.77 3.09 -1.64
C TYR A 85 6.20 3.40 -2.14
N ALA A 86 7.00 4.09 -1.32
CA ALA A 86 8.34 4.54 -1.69
C ALA A 86 9.29 3.37 -1.94
N LEU A 87 9.30 2.37 -1.06
CA LEU A 87 10.16 1.19 -1.17
C LEU A 87 9.67 0.24 -2.26
N GLY A 88 8.36 0.16 -2.48
CA GLY A 88 7.77 -0.48 -3.65
C GLY A 88 8.25 0.14 -4.95
N ALA A 89 8.32 1.48 -5.01
CA ALA A 89 8.79 2.22 -6.17
C ALA A 89 10.30 2.11 -6.42
N LEU A 90 11.13 2.08 -5.37
CA LEU A 90 12.59 2.05 -5.48
C LEU A 90 13.13 0.67 -5.85
N GLY A 91 12.55 -0.40 -5.30
CA GLY A 91 13.15 -1.73 -5.42
C GLY A 91 12.17 -2.90 -5.53
N GLY A 92 10.87 -2.68 -5.33
CA GLY A 92 9.84 -3.71 -5.41
C GLY A 92 9.92 -4.74 -4.27
N VAL A 93 11.05 -5.45 -4.17
CA VAL A 93 11.34 -6.46 -3.14
C VAL A 93 11.20 -5.89 -1.73
N LEU A 94 11.73 -4.69 -1.47
CA LEU A 94 11.63 -4.06 -0.14
C LEU A 94 10.17 -3.77 0.24
N GLY A 95 9.37 -3.23 -0.69
CA GLY A 95 7.93 -3.02 -0.47
C GLY A 95 7.16 -4.33 -0.28
N ALA A 96 7.52 -5.39 -1.02
CA ALA A 96 6.94 -6.71 -0.88
C ALA A 96 7.24 -7.34 0.48
N LEU A 97 8.48 -7.24 0.96
CA LEU A 97 8.89 -7.75 2.27
C LEU A 97 8.16 -7.06 3.42
N ILE A 98 8.04 -5.73 3.38
CA ILE A 98 7.33 -4.98 4.42
C ILE A 98 5.84 -5.34 4.40
N LEU A 99 5.22 -5.45 3.22
CA LEU A 99 3.81 -5.84 3.12
C LEU A 99 3.57 -7.25 3.65
N ALA A 100 4.47 -8.18 3.32
CA ALA A 100 4.43 -9.56 3.81
C ALA A 100 4.58 -9.63 5.34
N ASN A 101 5.54 -8.90 5.90
CA ASN A 101 5.74 -8.83 7.35
C ASN A 101 4.53 -8.21 8.07
N ASN A 102 3.88 -7.20 7.47
CA ASN A 102 2.64 -6.64 8.02
C ASN A 102 1.51 -7.67 8.05
N GLY A 103 1.32 -8.44 6.97
CA GLY A 103 0.34 -9.52 6.93
C GLY A 103 0.64 -10.57 8.01
N MET A 104 1.90 -11.04 8.07
CA MET A 104 2.33 -12.04 9.03
C MET A 104 2.17 -11.59 10.48
N PHE A 105 2.54 -10.34 10.80
CA PHE A 105 2.38 -9.74 12.12
C PHE A 105 0.91 -9.72 12.53
N ILE A 106 0.02 -9.22 11.65
CA ILE A 106 -1.43 -9.23 11.89
C ILE A 106 -1.94 -10.66 12.13
N GLY A 107 -1.50 -11.63 11.33
CA GLY A 107 -1.86 -13.04 11.48
C GLY A 107 -1.43 -13.65 12.82
N TYR A 108 -0.19 -13.39 13.24
CA TYR A 108 0.38 -13.86 14.50
C TYR A 108 -0.44 -13.39 15.71
N PHE A 109 -0.75 -12.09 15.79
CA PHE A 109 -1.59 -11.54 16.85
C PHE A 109 -3.03 -12.10 16.81
N GLY A 110 -3.53 -12.44 15.63
CA GLY A 110 -4.85 -13.07 15.49
C GLY A 110 -4.92 -14.48 16.11
N ALA A 111 -3.79 -15.19 16.22
CA ALA A 111 -3.71 -16.53 16.80
C ALA A 111 -3.50 -16.52 18.33
N ASP A 112 -2.72 -15.55 18.83
CA ASP A 112 -2.33 -15.47 20.25
C ASP A 112 -3.38 -14.76 21.14
N PHE A 113 -4.14 -13.82 20.56
CA PHE A 113 -5.16 -13.07 21.31
C PHE A 113 -6.51 -13.78 21.32
N ASN A 114 -7.30 -13.49 22.36
CA ASN A 114 -8.72 -13.85 22.36
C ASN A 114 -9.38 -13.30 21.09
N ILE A 115 -9.93 -14.18 20.25
CA ILE A 115 -10.45 -13.82 18.93
C ILE A 115 -11.53 -12.72 18.99
N TYR A 116 -12.36 -12.69 20.04
CA TYR A 116 -13.38 -11.65 20.19
C TYR A 116 -12.76 -10.29 20.51
N ALA A 117 -11.71 -10.28 21.33
CA ALA A 117 -10.98 -9.07 21.67
C ALA A 117 -10.22 -8.52 20.46
N TYR A 118 -9.48 -9.39 19.78
CA TYR A 118 -8.74 -9.06 18.57
C TYR A 118 -9.68 -8.52 17.48
N LEU A 119 -10.81 -9.19 17.22
CA LEU A 119 -11.76 -8.70 16.23
C LEU A 119 -12.39 -7.36 16.63
N ALA A 120 -12.73 -7.16 17.90
CA ALA A 120 -13.29 -5.89 18.38
C ALA A 120 -12.29 -4.73 18.28
N LEU A 121 -11.00 -5.01 18.51
CA LEU A 121 -9.92 -4.03 18.46
C LEU A 121 -9.39 -3.79 17.06
N THR A 122 -9.49 -4.74 16.12
CA THR A 122 -8.83 -4.63 14.80
C THR A 122 -9.80 -4.47 13.64
N VAL A 123 -10.97 -5.13 13.66
CA VAL A 123 -11.87 -5.13 12.48
C VAL A 123 -12.42 -3.75 12.11
N PRO A 124 -12.91 -2.91 13.06
CA PRO A 124 -13.63 -1.70 12.66
C PRO A 124 -12.78 -0.74 11.83
N HIS A 125 -11.51 -0.51 12.19
CA HIS A 125 -10.59 0.31 11.40
C HIS A 125 -9.81 -0.51 10.36
N GLY A 126 -9.43 -1.75 10.67
CA GLY A 126 -8.62 -2.62 9.82
C GLY A 126 -9.25 -2.93 8.46
N ILE A 127 -10.59 -2.88 8.34
CA ILE A 127 -11.29 -2.97 7.05
C ILE A 127 -10.90 -1.85 6.07
N PHE A 128 -10.42 -0.71 6.55
CA PHE A 128 -9.93 0.39 5.73
C PHE A 128 -8.40 0.38 5.60
N GLU A 129 -7.68 0.03 6.67
CA GLU A 129 -6.21 0.03 6.68
C GLU A 129 -5.60 -1.05 5.82
N ILE A 130 -6.12 -2.28 5.90
CA ILE A 130 -5.58 -3.41 5.13
C ILE A 130 -5.69 -3.12 3.62
N PRO A 131 -6.84 -2.67 3.08
CA PRO A 131 -6.90 -2.22 1.69
C PRO A 131 -5.97 -1.04 1.40
N ALA A 132 -5.82 -0.09 2.32
CA ALA A 132 -4.96 1.08 2.12
C ALA A 132 -3.49 0.70 1.91
N ILE A 133 -2.93 -0.17 2.77
CA ILE A 133 -1.53 -0.59 2.64
C ILE A 133 -1.30 -1.42 1.37
N ILE A 134 -2.23 -2.31 1.02
CA ILE A 134 -2.17 -3.10 -0.24
C ILE A 134 -2.20 -2.19 -1.47
N ILE A 135 -3.10 -1.19 -1.46
CA ILE A 135 -3.22 -0.21 -2.53
C ILE A 135 -1.98 0.67 -2.62
N ALA A 136 -1.43 1.13 -1.49
CA ALA A 136 -0.20 1.92 -1.45
C ALA A 136 0.99 1.15 -2.04
N THR A 137 1.18 -0.12 -1.65
CA THR A 137 2.24 -0.97 -2.22
C THR A 137 2.03 -1.19 -3.73
N THR A 138 0.77 -1.40 -4.16
CA THR A 138 0.42 -1.51 -5.58
C THR A 138 0.82 -0.26 -6.35
N GLY A 139 0.52 0.94 -5.82
CA GLY A 139 0.99 2.20 -6.38
C GLY A 139 2.51 2.25 -6.54
N GLY A 140 3.24 1.86 -5.49
CA GLY A 140 4.70 1.73 -5.55
C GLY A 140 5.19 0.83 -6.68
N PHE A 141 4.59 -0.36 -6.85
CA PHE A 141 4.93 -1.27 -7.94
C PHE A 141 4.57 -0.74 -9.33
N VAL A 142 3.48 0.03 -9.46
CA VAL A 142 3.14 0.71 -10.71
C VAL A 142 4.21 1.76 -11.05
N LEU A 143 4.70 2.51 -10.06
CA LEU A 143 5.78 3.47 -10.27
C LEU A 143 7.10 2.77 -10.64
N LEU A 144 7.43 1.66 -9.99
CA LEU A 144 8.58 0.84 -10.38
C LEU A 144 8.44 0.33 -11.82
N SER A 145 7.24 -0.13 -12.19
CA SER A 145 6.94 -0.55 -13.56
C SER A 145 7.20 0.60 -14.54
N PHE A 146 6.77 1.83 -14.23
CA PHE A 146 7.11 3.01 -15.02
C PHE A 146 8.63 3.18 -15.17
N VAL A 147 9.39 3.16 -14.07
CA VAL A 147 10.85 3.35 -14.08
C VAL A 147 11.54 2.28 -14.93
N LEU A 148 11.15 1.01 -14.78
CA LEU A 148 11.71 -0.10 -15.54
C LEU A 148 11.42 0.02 -17.05
N HIS A 149 10.19 0.34 -17.43
CA HIS A 149 9.83 0.57 -18.84
C HIS A 149 10.54 1.81 -19.39
N PHE A 150 10.69 2.85 -18.56
CA PHE A 150 11.38 4.05 -18.95
C PHE A 150 12.85 3.77 -19.30
N ILE A 151 13.58 3.08 -18.41
CA ILE A 151 14.98 2.67 -18.61
C ILE A 151 15.10 1.72 -19.80
N TRP A 152 14.18 0.77 -19.93
CA TRP A 152 14.16 -0.17 -21.05
C TRP A 152 14.04 0.56 -22.39
N ASN A 153 13.09 1.49 -22.51
CA ASN A 153 12.89 2.28 -23.72
C ASN A 153 14.04 3.25 -24.01
N LEU A 154 14.81 3.67 -23.00
CA LEU A 154 16.05 4.43 -23.22
C LEU A 154 17.14 3.56 -23.88
N ARG A 155 17.23 2.28 -23.48
CA ARG A 155 18.18 1.29 -24.01
C ARG A 155 17.76 0.75 -25.38
N SER A 156 16.48 0.43 -25.55
CA SER A 156 15.87 -0.17 -26.73
C SER A 156 14.64 0.65 -27.13
N PRO A 157 14.83 1.78 -27.85
CA PRO A 157 13.74 2.72 -28.11
C PRO A 157 12.71 2.15 -29.06
N ASP A 158 11.44 2.24 -28.67
CA ASP A 158 10.32 2.10 -29.59
C ASP A 158 10.07 3.44 -30.28
N TYR A 159 10.14 3.43 -31.61
CA TYR A 159 10.05 4.61 -32.45
C TYR A 159 8.61 4.94 -32.88
N SER A 160 7.62 4.11 -32.52
CA SER A 160 6.22 4.24 -32.94
C SER A 160 5.54 5.54 -32.47
N TYR A 161 6.14 6.24 -31.50
CA TYR A 161 5.58 7.44 -30.85
C TYR A 161 6.34 8.73 -31.15
N LEU A 162 7.31 8.68 -32.06
CA LEU A 162 7.96 9.87 -32.58
C LEU A 162 7.25 10.30 -33.86
N ASP A 163 6.83 11.56 -33.94
CA ASP A 163 6.32 12.18 -35.18
C ASP A 163 7.45 12.41 -36.21
N ILE A 164 8.53 11.63 -36.12
CA ILE A 164 9.72 11.68 -36.97
C ILE A 164 9.62 10.49 -37.91
N PHE A 165 9.76 10.77 -39.21
CA PHE A 165 9.75 9.79 -40.31
C PHE A 165 10.56 8.54 -39.95
N ASP A 166 9.97 7.37 -40.18
CA ASP A 166 10.46 6.04 -39.81
C ASP A 166 12.00 5.91 -40.01
N PRO A 167 12.77 5.56 -38.97
CA PRO A 167 14.22 5.41 -39.05
C PRO A 167 14.67 4.28 -39.99
N TYR A 168 13.77 3.41 -40.47
CA TYR A 168 14.06 2.49 -41.59
C TYR A 168 14.23 3.22 -42.93
N PHE A 169 13.70 4.44 -43.05
CA PHE A 169 13.71 5.25 -44.26
C PHE A 169 14.48 6.58 -44.09
N SER A 170 15.14 6.81 -42.94
CA SER A 170 15.94 8.02 -42.72
C SER A 170 17.16 7.79 -41.80
N ASP A 171 18.32 8.32 -42.18
CA ASP A 171 19.58 8.28 -41.41
C ASP A 171 19.59 9.22 -40.18
N VAL A 172 18.42 9.66 -39.72
CA VAL A 172 18.30 10.66 -38.66
C VAL A 172 18.67 10.03 -37.31
N LYS A 173 19.84 10.40 -36.79
CA LYS A 173 20.27 10.03 -35.43
C LYS A 173 19.35 10.69 -34.40
N ILE A 174 18.46 9.90 -33.80
CA ILE A 174 17.58 10.35 -32.71
C ILE A 174 18.43 10.71 -31.48
N THR A 175 18.20 11.92 -30.96
CA THR A 175 18.93 12.45 -29.80
C THR A 175 18.45 11.80 -28.50
N PHE A 176 19.31 11.74 -27.47
CA PHE A 176 18.93 11.27 -26.13
C PHE A 176 17.66 11.96 -25.58
N LYS A 177 17.51 13.27 -25.80
CA LYS A 177 16.30 14.02 -25.40
C LYS A 177 15.02 13.46 -26.03
N GLN A 178 15.06 13.08 -27.31
CA GLN A 178 13.90 12.53 -28.01
C GLN A 178 13.55 11.13 -27.49
N ARG A 179 14.56 10.32 -27.16
CA ARG A 179 14.35 9.02 -26.49
C ARG A 179 13.67 9.17 -25.13
N CYS A 180 14.13 10.12 -24.32
CA CYS A 180 13.50 10.43 -23.02
C CYS A 180 12.05 10.89 -23.19
N TYR A 181 11.78 11.78 -24.15
CA TYR A 181 10.44 12.27 -24.40
C TYR A 181 9.48 11.17 -24.87
N ALA A 182 9.90 10.33 -25.84
CA ALA A 182 9.10 9.22 -26.31
C ALA A 182 8.80 8.22 -25.18
N SER A 183 9.83 7.82 -24.43
CA SER A 183 9.71 6.90 -23.31
C SER A 183 8.76 7.40 -22.22
N PHE A 184 8.84 8.69 -21.88
CA PHE A 184 7.92 9.33 -20.94
C PHE A 184 6.49 9.35 -21.47
N LYS A 185 6.28 9.82 -22.70
CA LYS A 185 4.96 9.94 -23.32
C LYS A 185 4.22 8.60 -23.42
N MET A 186 4.95 7.51 -23.68
CA MET A 186 4.41 6.15 -23.72
C MET A 186 3.93 5.66 -22.36
N ASN A 187 4.65 5.99 -21.28
CA ASN A 187 4.45 5.38 -19.97
C ASN A 187 3.84 6.32 -18.93
N GLN A 188 3.59 7.60 -19.24
CA GLN A 188 3.12 8.62 -18.29
C GLN A 188 1.83 8.23 -17.54
N ASN A 189 0.96 7.41 -18.15
CA ASN A 189 -0.25 6.92 -17.50
C ASN A 189 0.07 6.14 -16.22
N LYS A 190 1.18 5.38 -16.19
CA LYS A 190 1.60 4.64 -14.99
C LYS A 190 1.94 5.56 -13.82
N ILE A 191 2.54 6.74 -14.06
CA ILE A 191 2.78 7.73 -13.00
C ILE A 191 1.46 8.21 -12.41
N LYS A 192 0.50 8.55 -13.27
CA LYS A 192 -0.83 9.01 -12.87
C LYS A 192 -1.57 7.94 -12.06
N GLU A 193 -1.58 6.69 -12.54
CA GLU A 193 -2.22 5.55 -11.87
C GLU A 193 -1.56 5.24 -10.52
N SER A 194 -0.22 5.28 -10.45
CA SER A 194 0.53 5.15 -9.20
C SER A 194 0.11 6.20 -8.17
N PHE A 195 0.01 7.46 -8.58
CA PHE A 195 -0.40 8.55 -7.69
C PHE A 195 -1.85 8.44 -7.25
N ILE A 196 -2.75 7.97 -8.12
CA ILE A 196 -4.14 7.68 -7.76
C ILE A 196 -4.20 6.63 -6.64
N PHE A 197 -3.42 5.54 -6.74
CA PHE A 197 -3.36 4.56 -5.67
C PHE A 197 -2.85 5.15 -4.36
N LEU A 198 -1.80 5.98 -4.39
CA LEU A 198 -1.32 6.67 -3.19
C LEU A 198 -2.41 7.56 -2.56
N CYS A 199 -3.09 8.39 -3.36
CA CYS A 199 -4.16 9.25 -2.86
C CYS A 199 -5.31 8.44 -2.23
N LEU A 200 -5.73 7.35 -2.87
CA LEU A 200 -6.77 6.48 -2.35
C LEU A 200 -6.36 5.79 -1.05
N ALA A 201 -5.12 5.33 -0.94
CA ALA A 201 -4.59 4.77 0.30
C ALA A 201 -4.64 5.80 1.43
N VAL A 202 -4.20 7.04 1.18
CA VAL A 202 -4.26 8.12 2.19
C VAL A 202 -5.70 8.41 2.63
N ILE A 203 -6.65 8.47 1.69
CA ILE A 203 -8.07 8.66 2.01
C ILE A 203 -8.60 7.52 2.90
N LEU A 204 -8.28 6.27 2.58
CA LEU A 204 -8.69 5.12 3.38
C LEU A 204 -8.08 5.15 4.78
N LEU A 205 -6.82 5.56 4.94
CA LEU A 205 -6.18 5.70 6.25
C LEU A 205 -6.80 6.83 7.09
N ILE A 206 -7.20 7.93 6.47
CA ILE A 206 -7.94 8.99 7.18
C ILE A 206 -9.27 8.45 7.71
N ILE A 207 -9.99 7.67 6.90
CA ILE A 207 -11.23 7.02 7.33
C ILE A 207 -10.93 6.03 8.46
N ALA A 208 -9.89 5.20 8.32
CA ALA A 208 -9.49 4.23 9.33
C ALA A 208 -9.24 4.87 10.69
N ALA A 209 -8.42 5.93 10.73
CA ALA A 209 -8.12 6.63 11.98
C ALA A 209 -9.35 7.28 12.61
N PHE A 210 -10.26 7.82 11.80
CA PHE A 210 -11.52 8.34 12.32
C PHE A 210 -12.38 7.22 12.95
N ILE A 211 -12.46 6.06 12.28
CA ILE A 211 -13.17 4.89 12.79
C ILE A 211 -12.49 4.31 14.03
N GLU A 212 -11.17 4.32 14.09
CA GLU A 212 -10.40 3.89 15.25
C GLU A 212 -10.76 4.72 16.49
N ALA A 213 -10.68 6.05 16.36
CA ALA A 213 -10.94 7.00 17.44
C ALA A 213 -12.37 6.94 17.98
N ASN A 214 -13.34 6.89 17.07
CA ASN A 214 -14.75 7.12 17.41
C ASN A 214 -15.54 5.83 17.56
N ILE A 215 -15.07 4.72 16.96
CA ILE A 215 -15.80 3.45 16.96
C ILE A 215 -14.97 2.36 17.62
N THR A 216 -13.75 2.08 17.16
CA THR A 216 -12.96 0.94 17.62
C THR A 216 -12.70 1.00 19.13
N VAL A 217 -12.09 2.08 19.62
CA VAL A 217 -11.73 2.21 21.04
C VAL A 217 -12.97 2.19 21.96
N PRO A 218 -14.04 2.97 21.69
CA PRO A 218 -15.25 2.91 22.50
C PRO A 218 -15.99 1.56 22.44
N LEU A 219 -15.98 0.90 21.28
CA LEU A 219 -16.63 -0.40 21.09
C LEU A 219 -15.89 -1.48 21.88
N ALA A 220 -14.57 -1.55 21.78
CA ALA A 220 -13.75 -2.49 22.54
C ALA A 220 -13.93 -2.29 24.06
N GLY A 221 -13.89 -1.04 24.54
CA GLY A 221 -14.12 -0.74 25.96
C GLY A 221 -15.49 -1.18 26.50
N LYS A 222 -16.52 -1.27 25.64
CA LYS A 222 -17.84 -1.77 26.01
C LYS A 222 -17.99 -3.29 25.84
N LEU A 223 -17.42 -3.87 24.79
CA LEU A 223 -17.58 -5.29 24.46
C LEU A 223 -16.68 -6.19 25.30
N LEU A 224 -15.43 -5.80 25.53
CA LEU A 224 -14.46 -6.63 26.26
C LEU A 224 -14.95 -7.05 27.66
N PRO A 225 -15.58 -6.17 28.46
CA PRO A 225 -16.13 -6.56 29.76
C PRO A 225 -17.22 -7.64 29.69
N PHE A 226 -18.01 -7.70 28.61
CA PHE A 226 -19.01 -8.78 28.42
C PHE A 226 -18.37 -10.16 28.26
N PHE A 227 -17.12 -10.19 27.81
CA PHE A 227 -16.33 -11.42 27.65
C PHE A 227 -15.37 -11.66 28.84
N GLY A 228 -15.47 -10.86 29.91
CA GLY A 228 -14.58 -10.94 31.07
C GLY A 228 -13.16 -10.44 30.80
N LEU A 229 -12.97 -9.60 29.77
CA LEU A 229 -11.69 -9.04 29.37
C LEU A 229 -11.64 -7.54 29.72
N SER A 230 -10.47 -7.03 30.14
CA SER A 230 -10.25 -5.59 30.36
C SER A 230 -9.48 -4.97 29.21
N MET A 231 -9.77 -3.70 28.90
CA MET A 231 -8.80 -2.83 28.21
C MET A 231 -7.66 -2.64 29.22
N GLY A 232 -6.54 -3.33 29.04
CA GLY A 232 -5.31 -3.07 29.81
C GLY A 232 -4.85 -1.64 29.60
#